data_AF-A0A5B6YSV9-F1
#
_entry.id   AF-A0A5B6YSV9-F1
#
_cell.length_a   1.000
_cell.length_b   1.000
_cell.length_c   1.000
_cell.angle_alpha   90.00
_cell.angle_beta   90.00
_cell.angle_gamma   90.00
#
_symmetry.space_group_name_H-M   'P 1'
#
loop_
_entity.id
_entity.type
_entity.pdbx_description
1 polymer ?
#
loop_
_entity_poly.entity_id
_entity_poly.type
_entity_poly.pdbx_seq_one_letter_code
_entity_poly.pdbx_strand_id
1 'polypeptide(L)'
;KTCMRVAMSQWHLYCVLAFSLFGLLVLAEEEYISAIGDPGMRRDGLRVAIEAWNQCNEVGEEAPNMGSPRAADCFEIDNSTSPIRLVHKVNEKDNKLGIWSGLFRGLGSMDVNQFAAWKEIYLGQKCEVVDKPNPWQFWMIMLKSGNMDTLAAICPKNGKKVKPFPPQPGFP
;
A
#
# COMPACT_ATOMS: atom_id res chain seq x y z
N LYS A 1 56.77 15.07 41.67
CA LYS A 1 55.34 14.72 41.92
C LYS A 1 54.36 15.50 41.01
N THR A 2 54.72 16.69 40.53
CA THR A 2 53.86 17.55 39.69
C THR A 2 53.76 17.09 38.23
N CYS A 3 54.85 16.57 37.64
CA CYS A 3 54.88 16.12 36.24
C CYS A 3 53.94 14.91 35.95
N MET A 4 53.89 13.93 36.85
CA MET A 4 53.00 12.77 36.71
C MET A 4 51.50 13.13 36.76
N ARG A 5 51.10 14.17 37.50
CA ARG A 5 49.70 14.58 37.60
C ARG A 5 49.20 15.26 36.31
N VAL A 6 50.06 16.01 35.64
CA VAL A 6 49.73 16.70 34.38
C VAL A 6 49.57 15.68 33.23
N ALA A 7 50.47 14.69 33.15
CA ALA A 7 50.39 13.63 32.14
C ALA A 7 49.12 12.77 32.27
N MET A 8 48.73 12.43 33.50
CA MET A 8 47.52 11.65 33.79
C MET A 8 46.24 12.44 33.47
N SER A 9 46.23 13.75 33.75
CA SER A 9 45.14 14.67 33.40
C SER A 9 44.98 14.84 31.89
N GLN A 10 46.08 14.91 31.13
CA GLN A 10 46.03 14.98 29.66
C GLN A 10 45.46 13.70 29.07
N TRP A 11 45.88 12.54 29.57
CA TRP A 11 45.38 11.23 29.13
C TRP A 11 43.87 11.09 29.35
N HIS A 12 43.37 11.49 30.52
CA HIS A 12 41.92 11.48 30.77
C HIS A 12 41.16 12.42 29.83
N LEU A 13 41.71 13.60 29.52
CA LEU A 13 41.08 14.53 28.59
C LEU A 13 41.01 13.95 27.16
N TYR A 14 42.09 13.31 26.69
CA TYR A 14 42.13 12.62 25.40
C TYR A 14 41.15 11.44 25.35
N CYS A 15 41.05 10.64 26.41
CA CYS A 15 40.08 9.54 26.48
C CYS A 15 38.64 10.03 26.46
N VAL A 16 38.31 11.11 27.19
CA VAL A 16 36.95 11.69 27.20
C VAL A 16 36.61 12.30 25.84
N LEU A 17 37.53 13.05 25.23
CA LEU A 17 37.34 13.61 23.89
C LEU A 17 37.17 12.51 22.85
N ALA A 18 38.00 11.45 22.88
CA ALA A 18 37.88 10.31 21.99
C ALA A 18 36.55 9.55 22.17
N PHE A 19 36.11 9.30 23.42
CA PHE A 19 34.81 8.68 23.70
C PHE A 19 33.63 9.54 23.24
N SER A 20 33.71 10.86 23.41
CA SER A 20 32.67 11.80 22.96
C SER A 20 32.58 11.88 21.44
N LEU A 21 33.73 11.85 20.74
CA LEU A 21 33.79 11.82 19.28
C LEU A 21 33.28 10.47 18.73
N PHE A 22 33.60 9.37 19.41
CA PHE A 22 33.10 8.03 19.05
C PHE A 22 31.59 7.91 19.29
N GLY A 23 31.07 8.52 20.36
CA GLY A 23 29.62 8.60 20.62
C GLY A 23 28.87 9.44 19.58
N LEU A 24 29.47 10.51 19.08
CA LEU A 24 28.92 11.34 17.99
C LEU A 24 28.94 10.63 16.63
N LEU A 25 29.97 9.82 16.35
CA LEU A 25 30.08 9.02 15.12
C LEU A 25 29.07 7.86 15.04
N VAL A 26 28.61 7.34 16.18
CA VAL A 26 27.70 6.18 16.24
C VAL A 26 26.22 6.57 16.04
N LEU A 27 25.87 7.85 16.11
CA LEU A 27 24.47 8.32 16.04
C LEU A 27 24.04 8.93 14.69
N ALA A 28 24.91 8.92 13.68
CA ALA A 28 24.54 9.37 12.33
C ALA A 28 23.88 8.24 11.53
N GLU A 29 22.66 7.83 11.92
CA GLU A 29 21.78 7.03 11.05
C GLU A 29 21.10 7.99 10.08
N GLU A 30 21.37 7.88 8.78
CA GLU A 30 20.68 8.70 7.78
C GLU A 30 19.18 8.37 7.80
N GLU A 31 18.35 9.41 7.85
CA GLU A 31 16.90 9.26 7.82
C GLU A 31 16.48 8.65 6.48
N TYR A 32 15.98 7.42 6.51
CA TYR A 32 15.49 6.74 5.31
C TYR A 32 14.21 7.43 4.80
N ILE A 33 14.24 7.89 3.56
CA ILE A 33 13.08 8.48 2.87
C ILE A 33 12.67 7.55 1.73
N SER A 34 11.46 7.00 1.78
CA SER A 34 10.91 6.24 0.66
C SER A 34 10.55 7.16 -0.51
N ALA A 35 10.48 6.61 -1.72
CA ALA A 35 10.15 7.38 -2.92
C ALA A 35 8.80 8.13 -2.85
N ILE A 36 7.89 7.68 -1.98
CA ILE A 36 6.56 8.28 -1.78
C ILE A 36 6.43 9.06 -0.47
N GLY A 37 7.50 9.15 0.33
CA GLY A 37 7.51 9.85 1.62
C GLY A 37 6.89 9.10 2.81
N ASP A 38 6.54 7.81 2.63
CA ASP A 38 6.09 6.95 3.72
C ASP A 38 7.30 6.24 4.38
N PRO A 39 7.64 6.55 5.66
CA PRO A 39 8.80 5.96 6.33
C PRO A 39 8.63 4.45 6.64
N GLY A 40 7.41 3.93 6.59
CA GLY A 40 7.13 2.50 6.72
C GLY A 40 7.51 1.71 5.46
N MET A 41 7.61 2.37 4.30
CA MET A 41 7.96 1.71 3.04
C MET A 41 9.45 1.40 2.93
N ARG A 42 9.88 0.36 3.62
CA ARG A 42 11.30 -0.05 3.67
C ARG A 42 11.69 -1.14 2.68
N ARG A 43 10.72 -1.69 1.94
CA ARG A 43 10.92 -2.80 1.01
C ARG A 43 10.96 -2.29 -0.43
N ASP A 44 11.95 -2.76 -1.20
CA ASP A 44 12.08 -2.41 -2.62
C ASP A 44 11.07 -3.10 -3.54
N GLY A 45 10.47 -4.21 -3.08
CA GLY A 45 9.45 -4.93 -3.83
C GLY A 45 8.11 -4.22 -3.82
N LEU A 46 7.53 -3.99 -5.01
CA LEU A 46 6.23 -3.32 -5.16
C LEU A 46 5.10 -4.11 -4.49
N ARG A 47 4.22 -3.40 -3.78
CA ARG A 47 3.00 -3.94 -3.20
C ARG A 47 1.90 -2.89 -3.34
N VAL A 48 1.14 -2.98 -4.42
CA VAL A 48 0.05 -2.04 -4.71
C VAL A 48 -1.22 -2.79 -5.07
N ALA A 49 -2.35 -2.32 -4.56
CA ALA A 49 -3.66 -2.62 -5.10
C ALA A 49 -4.42 -1.34 -5.38
N ILE A 50 -5.37 -1.49 -6.29
CA ILE A 50 -6.37 -0.50 -6.61
C ILE A 50 -7.72 -1.10 -6.27
N GLU A 51 -8.52 -0.35 -5.54
CA GLU A 51 -9.94 -0.61 -5.38
C GLU A 51 -10.71 0.58 -5.96
N ALA A 52 -11.43 0.37 -7.04
CA ALA A 52 -12.39 1.35 -7.54
C ALA A 52 -13.81 0.85 -7.31
N TRP A 53 -14.31 0.98 -6.08
CA TRP A 53 -15.72 0.74 -5.82
C TRP A 53 -16.51 2.01 -6.07
N ASN A 54 -17.43 1.98 -7.03
CA ASN A 54 -18.37 3.07 -7.16
C ASN A 54 -19.44 2.94 -6.05
N GLN A 55 -19.77 4.03 -5.37
CA GLN A 55 -20.87 4.05 -4.38
C GLN A 55 -22.25 3.81 -5.03
N CYS A 56 -22.26 3.66 -6.35
CA CYS A 56 -23.39 3.51 -7.24
C CYS A 56 -23.52 2.06 -7.65
N ASN A 57 -24.07 1.27 -6.74
CA ASN A 57 -24.11 -0.20 -6.79
C ASN A 57 -24.90 -0.80 -7.99
N GLU A 58 -25.19 -0.04 -9.04
CA GLU A 58 -25.83 -0.54 -10.28
C GLU A 58 -24.83 -1.04 -11.31
N VAL A 59 -23.51 -0.89 -11.13
CA VAL A 59 -22.51 -1.34 -12.13
C VAL A 59 -22.56 -2.85 -12.42
N GLY A 60 -22.97 -3.66 -11.45
CA GLY A 60 -23.23 -5.09 -11.68
C GLY A 60 -24.36 -5.37 -12.67
N GLU A 61 -25.34 -4.46 -12.78
CA GLU A 61 -26.47 -4.51 -13.71
C GLU A 61 -26.19 -3.74 -15.01
N GLU A 62 -25.56 -2.58 -14.93
CA GLU A 62 -25.25 -1.69 -16.06
C GLU A 62 -24.09 -2.20 -16.93
N ALA A 63 -23.13 -2.90 -16.32
CA ALA A 63 -21.95 -3.43 -16.99
C ALA A 63 -21.64 -4.87 -16.53
N PRO A 64 -22.51 -5.85 -16.84
CA PRO A 64 -22.41 -7.23 -16.32
C PRO A 64 -21.14 -7.98 -16.74
N ASN A 65 -20.48 -7.52 -17.81
CA ASN A 65 -19.20 -8.06 -18.29
C ASN A 65 -17.97 -7.33 -17.70
N MET A 66 -18.19 -6.25 -16.95
CA MET A 66 -17.11 -5.55 -16.26
C MET A 66 -16.65 -6.43 -15.09
N GLY A 67 -15.36 -6.79 -15.08
CA GLY A 67 -14.76 -7.54 -14.00
C GLY A 67 -14.78 -6.74 -12.68
N SER A 68 -14.43 -7.39 -11.58
CA SER A 68 -14.27 -6.65 -10.32
C SER A 68 -13.17 -5.59 -10.51
N PRO A 69 -13.45 -4.31 -10.19
CA PRO A 69 -12.52 -3.20 -10.36
C PRO A 69 -11.36 -3.22 -9.35
N ARG A 70 -11.26 -4.29 -8.56
CA ARG A 70 -10.11 -4.57 -7.71
C ARG A 70 -9.01 -5.23 -8.54
N ALA A 71 -7.83 -4.63 -8.50
CA ALA A 71 -6.62 -5.13 -9.14
C ALA A 71 -5.44 -4.96 -8.20
N ALA A 72 -4.40 -5.77 -8.39
CA ALA A 72 -3.15 -5.63 -7.65
C ALA A 72 -1.95 -5.90 -8.56
N ASP A 73 -0.80 -5.38 -8.15
CA ASP A 73 0.48 -5.85 -8.64
C ASP A 73 1.47 -5.93 -7.48
N CYS A 74 2.28 -6.98 -7.54
CA CYS A 74 3.33 -7.20 -6.58
C CYS A 74 4.44 -8.07 -7.14
N PHE A 75 5.69 -7.67 -6.88
CA PHE A 75 6.85 -8.43 -7.30
C PHE A 75 7.90 -8.58 -6.20
N GLU A 76 8.72 -9.61 -6.32
CA GLU A 76 9.96 -9.76 -5.56
C GLU A 76 11.16 -9.52 -6.47
N ILE A 77 12.21 -8.98 -5.89
CA ILE A 77 13.49 -8.78 -6.58
C ILE A 77 14.31 -10.04 -6.36
N ASP A 78 14.67 -10.71 -7.44
CA ASP A 78 15.55 -11.86 -7.45
C ASP A 78 16.95 -11.43 -7.91
N ASN A 79 17.84 -11.32 -6.93
CA ASN A 79 19.25 -10.93 -7.11
C ASN A 79 20.15 -12.12 -7.45
N SER A 80 19.61 -13.34 -7.60
CA SER A 80 20.42 -14.52 -7.93
C SER A 80 20.87 -14.58 -9.40
N THR A 81 20.26 -13.76 -10.26
CA THR A 81 20.56 -13.68 -11.69
C THR A 81 21.10 -12.32 -12.09
N SER A 82 21.91 -12.30 -13.17
CA SER A 82 22.26 -11.09 -13.91
C SER A 82 21.74 -11.26 -15.35
N PRO A 83 20.79 -10.41 -15.82
CA PRO A 83 20.21 -9.24 -15.13
C PRO A 83 19.30 -9.61 -13.93
N ILE A 84 19.09 -8.62 -13.04
CA ILE A 84 18.15 -8.72 -11.92
C ILE A 84 16.77 -9.08 -12.47
N ARG A 85 16.10 -10.04 -11.83
CA ARG A 85 14.79 -10.51 -12.26
C ARG A 85 13.70 -10.04 -11.31
N LEU A 86 12.60 -9.55 -11.88
CA LEU A 86 11.38 -9.24 -11.12
C LEU A 86 10.43 -10.43 -11.18
N VAL A 87 10.07 -10.97 -10.02
CA VAL A 87 9.17 -12.11 -9.90
C VAL A 87 7.79 -11.60 -9.50
N HIS A 88 6.94 -11.31 -10.50
CA HIS A 88 5.55 -10.92 -10.28
C HIS A 88 4.75 -12.08 -9.68
N LYS A 89 4.00 -11.80 -8.60
CA LYS A 89 3.13 -12.78 -7.92
C LYS A 89 1.68 -12.72 -8.43
N VAL A 90 1.26 -11.55 -8.89
CA VAL A 90 -0.04 -11.34 -9.54
C VAL A 90 0.18 -11.25 -11.05
N ASN A 91 -0.68 -11.92 -11.81
CA ASN A 91 -0.64 -11.89 -13.27
C ASN A 91 -1.96 -11.36 -13.84
N GLU A 92 -1.99 -11.19 -15.17
CA GLU A 92 -3.16 -10.66 -15.86
C GLU A 92 -4.42 -11.51 -15.66
N LYS A 93 -4.27 -12.84 -15.53
CA LYS A 93 -5.42 -13.74 -15.29
C LYS A 93 -6.03 -13.52 -13.91
N ASP A 94 -5.20 -13.25 -12.90
CA ASP A 94 -5.67 -12.90 -11.56
C ASP A 94 -6.47 -11.59 -11.57
N ASN A 95 -5.95 -10.56 -12.24
CA ASN A 95 -6.61 -9.26 -12.35
C ASN A 95 -7.88 -9.33 -13.21
N LYS A 96 -7.95 -10.23 -14.20
CA LYS A 96 -9.14 -10.47 -15.04
C LYS A 96 -10.21 -11.34 -14.39
N LEU A 97 -10.02 -11.83 -13.15
CA LEU A 97 -11.05 -12.57 -12.44
C LEU A 97 -12.33 -11.71 -12.28
N GLY A 98 -13.43 -12.23 -12.81
CA GLY A 98 -14.79 -11.68 -12.71
C GLY A 98 -15.76 -12.69 -12.09
N ILE A 99 -16.99 -12.28 -11.81
CA ILE A 99 -17.98 -13.11 -11.09
C ILE A 99 -18.19 -14.48 -11.74
N TRP A 100 -18.30 -14.51 -13.07
CA TRP A 100 -18.46 -15.75 -13.84
C TRP A 100 -17.27 -16.71 -13.68
N SER A 101 -16.06 -16.21 -13.39
CA SER A 101 -14.89 -17.05 -13.10
C SER A 101 -14.93 -17.67 -11.70
N GLY A 102 -15.66 -17.07 -10.76
CA GLY A 102 -15.90 -17.63 -9.42
C GLY A 102 -16.71 -18.93 -9.47
N LEU A 103 -17.71 -18.98 -10.35
CA LEU A 103 -18.56 -20.16 -10.57
C LEU A 103 -17.76 -21.41 -10.95
N PHE A 104 -16.71 -21.23 -11.77
CA PHE A 104 -15.80 -22.31 -12.19
C PHE A 104 -14.77 -22.73 -11.14
N ARG A 105 -14.63 -21.97 -10.05
CA ARG A 105 -13.70 -22.26 -8.94
C ARG A 105 -14.36 -22.92 -7.73
N GLY A 106 -15.61 -23.36 -7.85
CA GLY A 106 -16.35 -23.99 -6.75
C GLY A 106 -16.81 -23.01 -5.65
N LEU A 107 -16.63 -21.71 -5.89
CA LEU A 107 -17.37 -20.68 -5.18
C LEU A 107 -18.79 -20.75 -5.75
N GLY A 108 -19.80 -21.02 -4.92
CA GLY A 108 -21.20 -21.12 -5.35
C GLY A 108 -21.74 -19.82 -5.98
N SER A 109 -23.06 -19.63 -5.99
CA SER A 109 -23.64 -18.36 -6.45
C SER A 109 -23.36 -17.24 -5.42
N MET A 110 -22.17 -16.65 -5.48
CA MET A 110 -21.85 -15.42 -4.75
C MET A 110 -22.42 -14.21 -5.47
N ASP A 111 -22.93 -13.27 -4.69
CA ASP A 111 -23.32 -11.96 -5.21
C ASP A 111 -22.09 -11.10 -5.57
N VAL A 112 -22.34 -9.99 -6.25
CA VAL A 112 -21.32 -9.05 -6.74
C VAL A 112 -20.42 -8.54 -5.61
N ASN A 113 -20.99 -8.27 -4.43
CA ASN A 113 -20.29 -7.72 -3.27
C ASN A 113 -19.41 -8.78 -2.59
N GLN A 114 -19.93 -10.00 -2.47
CA GLN A 114 -19.17 -11.13 -1.92
C GLN A 114 -17.98 -11.49 -2.80
N PHE A 115 -18.17 -11.54 -4.13
CA PHE A 115 -17.08 -11.79 -5.07
C PHE A 115 -16.01 -10.69 -5.01
N ALA A 116 -16.45 -9.44 -4.90
CA ALA A 116 -15.60 -8.27 -4.72
C ALA A 116 -14.66 -8.41 -3.52
N ALA A 117 -15.22 -8.65 -2.33
CA ALA A 117 -14.45 -8.86 -1.11
C ALA A 117 -13.53 -10.09 -1.20
N TRP A 118 -14.03 -11.18 -1.79
CA TRP A 118 -13.22 -12.38 -2.01
C TRP A 118 -12.00 -12.11 -2.91
N LYS A 119 -12.16 -11.37 -4.01
CA LYS A 119 -11.06 -11.05 -4.92
C LYS A 119 -10.00 -10.19 -4.23
N GLU A 120 -10.40 -9.28 -3.37
CA GLU A 120 -9.49 -8.47 -2.55
C GLU A 120 -8.59 -9.34 -1.69
N ILE A 121 -9.18 -10.26 -0.93
CA ILE A 121 -8.46 -11.21 -0.08
C ILE A 121 -7.56 -12.10 -0.92
N TYR A 122 -8.06 -12.62 -2.06
CA TYR A 122 -7.28 -13.45 -2.97
C TYR A 122 -6.01 -12.73 -3.47
N LEU A 123 -6.15 -11.49 -3.94
CA LEU A 123 -5.01 -10.69 -4.41
C LEU A 123 -4.06 -10.34 -3.26
N GLY A 124 -4.61 -9.98 -2.09
CA GLY A 124 -3.84 -9.71 -0.88
C GLY A 124 -2.98 -10.89 -0.45
N GLN A 125 -3.55 -12.11 -0.41
CA GLN A 125 -2.82 -13.34 -0.07
C GLN A 125 -1.67 -13.64 -1.03
N LYS A 126 -1.82 -13.35 -2.33
CA LYS A 126 -0.72 -13.53 -3.29
C LYS A 126 0.43 -12.55 -3.07
N CYS A 127 0.12 -11.36 -2.54
CA CYS A 127 1.08 -10.31 -2.27
C CYS A 127 1.59 -10.32 -0.82
N GLU A 128 1.03 -11.17 0.03
CA GLU A 128 1.41 -11.32 1.43
C GLU A 128 2.90 -11.65 1.54
N VAL A 129 3.55 -11.04 2.53
CA VAL A 129 4.96 -11.27 2.84
C VAL A 129 5.10 -11.59 4.31
N VAL A 130 6.15 -12.34 4.65
CA VAL A 130 6.49 -12.58 6.04
C VAL A 130 6.82 -11.23 6.69
N ASP A 131 6.06 -10.89 7.74
CA ASP A 131 6.23 -9.68 8.54
C ASP A 131 7.50 -9.82 9.39
N LYS A 132 8.69 -9.70 8.78
CA LYS A 132 9.99 -9.64 9.48
C LYS A 132 11.04 -8.87 8.66
N PRO A 133 11.63 -7.80 9.21
CA PRO A 133 11.21 -7.08 10.42
C PRO A 133 9.92 -6.28 10.17
N ASN A 134 8.99 -6.31 11.14
CA ASN A 134 7.72 -5.58 11.07
C ASN A 134 7.93 -4.07 10.90
N PRO A 135 7.01 -3.34 10.25
CA PRO A 135 5.78 -3.82 9.59
C PRO A 135 5.94 -3.91 8.07
N TRP A 136 5.40 -4.96 7.43
CA TRP A 136 5.21 -4.94 5.97
C TRP A 136 4.13 -3.94 5.57
N GLN A 137 4.36 -3.23 4.46
CA GLN A 137 3.45 -2.19 3.97
C GLN A 137 2.85 -2.60 2.62
N PHE A 138 1.58 -2.26 2.43
CA PHE A 138 0.83 -2.50 1.22
C PHE A 138 0.02 -1.24 0.89
N TRP A 139 0.22 -0.71 -0.32
CA TRP A 139 -0.52 0.45 -0.77
C TRP A 139 -1.84 0.02 -1.38
N MET A 140 -2.93 0.50 -0.81
CA MET A 140 -4.25 0.37 -1.42
C MET A 140 -4.71 1.75 -1.90
N ILE A 141 -4.73 1.94 -3.22
CA ILE A 141 -5.27 3.12 -3.85
C ILE A 141 -6.77 2.91 -4.02
N MET A 142 -7.55 3.50 -3.12
CA MET A 142 -9.00 3.44 -3.20
C MET A 142 -9.54 4.65 -3.96
N LEU A 143 -10.06 4.41 -5.16
CA LEU A 143 -10.79 5.42 -5.92
C LEU A 143 -12.22 5.49 -5.39
N LYS A 144 -12.41 6.30 -4.36
CA LYS A 144 -13.74 6.72 -3.94
C LYS A 144 -14.19 7.84 -4.87
N SER A 145 -15.36 7.68 -5.47
CA SER A 145 -16.06 8.82 -6.08
C SER A 145 -16.42 9.76 -4.93
N GLY A 146 -15.55 10.73 -4.67
CA GLY A 146 -15.81 11.80 -3.74
C GLY A 146 -16.87 12.68 -4.37
N ASN A 147 -18.13 12.45 -4.02
CA ASN A 147 -19.15 13.43 -4.32
C ASN A 147 -19.00 14.61 -3.34
N MET A 148 -17.94 15.40 -3.52
CA MET A 148 -17.66 16.63 -2.75
C MET A 148 -18.20 17.87 -3.46
N ASP A 149 -18.81 17.71 -4.63
CA ASP A 149 -19.45 18.82 -5.33
C ASP A 149 -20.92 18.88 -4.92
N THR A 150 -21.35 20.00 -4.32
CA THR A 150 -22.76 20.28 -4.00
C THR A 150 -23.70 20.12 -5.19
N LEU A 151 -23.18 20.12 -6.41
CA LEU A 151 -23.93 19.97 -7.65
C LEU A 151 -23.85 18.58 -8.27
N ALA A 152 -23.10 17.63 -7.71
CA ALA A 152 -23.00 16.32 -8.32
C ALA A 152 -24.17 15.41 -7.90
N ALA A 153 -24.81 14.83 -8.90
CA ALA A 153 -25.92 13.92 -8.73
C ALA A 153 -25.49 12.67 -7.93
N ILE A 154 -26.39 12.14 -7.09
CA ILE A 154 -26.25 10.76 -6.59
C ILE A 154 -26.17 9.82 -7.80
N CYS A 155 -25.73 8.60 -7.57
CA CYS A 155 -25.75 7.51 -8.53
C CYS A 155 -26.95 7.54 -9.49
N PRO A 156 -26.73 7.31 -10.81
CA PRO A 156 -27.82 7.09 -11.74
C PRO A 156 -28.76 6.05 -11.17
N LYS A 157 -30.07 6.21 -11.40
CA LYS A 157 -31.07 5.21 -11.07
C LYS A 157 -31.54 4.57 -12.37
N ASN A 158 -31.23 3.31 -12.58
CA ASN A 158 -31.49 2.56 -13.81
C ASN A 158 -30.92 3.27 -15.05
N GLY A 159 -29.65 3.69 -15.02
CA GLY A 159 -29.00 4.39 -16.13
C GLY A 159 -29.51 5.81 -16.41
N LYS A 160 -30.43 6.36 -15.60
CA LYS A 160 -30.90 7.75 -15.72
C LYS A 160 -30.16 8.66 -14.75
N LYS A 161 -29.57 9.74 -15.27
CA LYS A 161 -28.96 10.81 -14.45
C LYS A 161 -29.98 11.34 -13.45
N VAL A 162 -29.65 11.28 -12.16
CA VAL A 162 -30.48 11.90 -11.11
C VAL A 162 -30.11 13.37 -10.95
N LYS A 163 -30.92 14.11 -10.17
CA LYS A 163 -30.66 15.53 -9.90
C LYS A 163 -29.53 15.69 -8.86
N PRO A 164 -28.81 16.82 -8.89
CA PRO A 164 -27.89 17.22 -7.81
C PRO A 164 -28.54 17.15 -6.42
N PHE A 165 -27.74 16.85 -5.38
CA PHE A 165 -28.26 16.96 -4.02
C PHE A 165 -28.41 18.43 -3.62
N PRO A 166 -29.46 18.80 -2.87
CA PRO A 166 -29.52 20.14 -2.30
C PRO A 166 -28.39 20.31 -1.27
N PRO A 167 -27.69 21.45 -1.24
CA PRO A 167 -26.66 21.71 -0.24
C PRO A 167 -27.28 21.60 1.16
N GLN A 168 -26.73 20.71 2.00
CA GLN A 168 -27.13 20.61 3.40
C GLN A 168 -26.27 21.57 4.23
N PRO A 169 -26.85 22.29 5.22
CA PRO A 169 -26.15 23.31 6.00
C PRO A 169 -25.11 22.77 7.01
N GLY A 170 -24.50 21.61 6.75
CA GLY A 170 -23.64 20.87 7.70
C GLY A 170 -22.30 20.40 7.17
N PHE A 171 -21.93 20.73 5.92
CA PHE A 171 -20.56 20.55 5.44
C PHE A 171 -19.86 21.92 5.38
N PRO A 172 -18.71 22.11 6.08
CA PRO A 172 -17.95 23.36 6.03
C PRO A 172 -17.36 23.64 4.66
#